data_AF-A0A352GP52-F1
#
_entry.id   AF-A0A352GP52-F1
#
_cell.length_a   1.000
_cell.length_b   1.000
_cell.length_c   1.000
_cell.angle_alpha   90.00
_cell.angle_beta   90.00
_cell.angle_gamma   90.00
#
_symmetry.space_group_name_H-M   'P 1'
#
loop_
_entity.id
_entity.type
_entity.pdbx_description
1 polymer ?
#
loop_
_entity_poly.entity_id
_entity_poly.type
_entity_poly.pdbx_seq_one_letter_code
_entity_poly.pdbx_strand_id
1 'polypeptide(L)'
;MAIAANALAAAVAVALLYPFENYLNVGSAIAWGLGMVLMLPLTLVTLGKLDEVAEVTLGPRPKRLWRAEDAPTDAPLPKVSIQIPAYRENPEMLIETLNSCAGLDYPDFEVVVIINNT
;
A
#
# COMPACT_ATOMS: atom_id res chain seq x y z
N MET A 1 -30.57 -0.43 -14.00
CA MET A 1 -29.34 -0.18 -14.77
C MET A 1 -29.48 0.99 -15.75
N ALA A 2 -30.50 1.04 -16.63
CA ALA A 2 -30.63 2.11 -17.64
C ALA A 2 -30.77 3.54 -17.08
N ILE A 3 -31.52 3.74 -15.99
CA ILE A 3 -31.72 5.06 -15.39
C ILE A 3 -30.41 5.59 -14.79
N ALA A 4 -29.65 4.75 -14.09
CA ALA A 4 -28.36 5.11 -13.52
C ALA A 4 -27.32 5.45 -14.60
N ALA A 5 -27.28 4.65 -15.68
CA ALA A 5 -26.40 4.91 -16.82
C ALA A 5 -26.74 6.24 -17.52
N ASN A 6 -28.03 6.52 -17.74
CA ASN A 6 -28.48 7.75 -18.37
C ASN A 6 -28.24 8.98 -17.46
N ALA A 7 -28.44 8.86 -16.15
CA ALA A 7 -28.16 9.94 -15.21
C ALA A 7 -26.67 10.30 -15.17
N LEU A 8 -25.78 9.29 -15.15
CA LEU A 8 -24.33 9.50 -15.21
C LEU A 8 -23.93 10.12 -16.55
N ALA A 9 -24.43 9.60 -17.66
CA ALA A 9 -24.15 10.12 -18.99
C ALA A 9 -24.64 11.57 -19.16
N ALA A 10 -25.82 11.91 -18.63
CA ALA A 10 -26.34 13.27 -18.64
C ALA A 10 -25.50 14.22 -17.78
N ALA A 11 -25.07 13.80 -16.58
CA ALA A 11 -24.21 14.62 -15.73
C ALA A 11 -22.84 14.90 -16.38
N VAL A 12 -22.24 13.87 -16.99
CA VAL A 12 -20.98 14.01 -17.74
C VAL A 12 -21.17 14.92 -18.96
N ALA A 13 -22.25 14.72 -19.72
CA ALA A 13 -22.55 15.55 -20.89
C ALA A 13 -22.76 17.02 -20.51
N VAL A 14 -23.53 17.30 -19.44
CA VAL A 14 -23.74 18.67 -18.94
C VAL A 14 -22.42 19.27 -18.46
N ALA A 15 -21.62 18.53 -17.69
CA ALA A 15 -20.32 19.01 -17.22
C ALA A 15 -19.34 19.32 -18.37
N LEU A 16 -19.40 18.54 -19.45
CA LEU A 16 -18.59 18.75 -20.64
C LEU A 16 -19.09 19.91 -21.51
N LEU A 17 -20.40 20.11 -21.66
CA LEU A 17 -20.96 21.12 -22.57
C LEU A 17 -21.16 22.50 -21.92
N TYR A 18 -21.45 22.55 -20.62
CA TYR A 18 -21.69 23.78 -19.89
C TYR A 18 -20.58 24.85 -20.02
N PRO A 19 -19.27 24.50 -20.03
CA PRO A 19 -18.19 25.46 -20.25
C PRO A 19 -18.20 26.05 -21.66
N PHE A 20 -18.58 25.25 -22.67
CA PHE A 20 -18.60 25.66 -24.08
C PHE A 20 -19.69 26.68 -24.37
N GLU A 21 -20.81 26.60 -23.64
CA GLU A 21 -21.95 27.48 -23.83
C GLU A 21 -21.86 28.78 -23.00
N ASN A 22 -21.22 28.76 -21.82
CA ASN A 22 -21.32 29.87 -20.86
C ASN A 22 -20.01 30.61 -20.56
N TYR A 23 -18.83 29.97 -20.70
CA TYR A 23 -17.57 30.52 -20.14
C TYR A 23 -16.29 30.23 -20.94
N LEU A 24 -16.38 29.87 -22.22
CA LEU A 24 -15.19 29.68 -23.06
C LEU A 24 -14.49 31.02 -23.37
N ASN A 25 -13.59 31.41 -22.47
CA ASN A 25 -12.58 32.42 -22.73
C ASN A 25 -11.25 31.72 -23.08
N VAL A 26 -10.28 32.45 -23.60
CA VAL A 26 -8.99 31.88 -24.03
C VAL A 26 -8.26 31.18 -22.86
N GLY A 27 -8.33 31.75 -21.66
CA GLY A 27 -7.70 31.19 -20.45
C GLY A 27 -8.35 29.87 -19.99
N SER A 28 -9.69 29.78 -20.01
CA SER A 28 -10.40 28.55 -19.67
C SER A 28 -10.16 27.47 -20.72
N ALA A 29 -10.10 27.81 -22.01
CA ALA A 29 -9.73 26.86 -23.06
C ALA A 29 -8.34 26.24 -22.84
N ILE A 30 -7.35 27.06 -22.46
CA ILE A 30 -5.99 26.57 -22.12
C ILE A 30 -6.03 25.67 -20.88
N ALA A 31 -6.75 26.07 -19.83
CA ALA A 31 -6.87 25.29 -18.60
C ALA A 31 -7.52 23.91 -18.85
N TRP A 32 -8.59 23.85 -19.64
CA TRP A 32 -9.25 22.60 -20.03
C TRP A 32 -8.35 21.72 -20.90
N GLY A 33 -7.65 22.30 -21.88
CA GLY A 33 -6.69 21.58 -22.71
C GLY A 33 -5.56 20.97 -21.88
N LEU A 34 -4.94 21.76 -21.00
CA LEU A 34 -3.90 21.29 -20.09
C LEU A 34 -4.43 20.23 -19.12
N GLY A 35 -5.62 20.43 -18.55
CA GLY A 35 -6.27 19.47 -17.67
C GLY A 35 -6.51 18.11 -18.35
N MET A 36 -6.99 18.11 -19.59
CA MET A 36 -7.17 16.87 -20.37
C MET A 36 -5.83 16.18 -20.66
N VAL A 37 -4.79 16.95 -21.00
CA VAL A 37 -3.45 16.40 -21.22
C VAL A 37 -2.88 15.79 -19.94
N LEU A 38 -3.08 16.42 -18.78
CA LEU A 38 -2.62 15.90 -17.48
C LEU A 38 -3.46 14.71 -16.97
N MET A 39 -4.72 14.61 -17.39
CA MET A 39 -5.57 13.45 -17.07
C MET A 39 -5.10 12.16 -17.74
N LEU A 40 -4.47 12.24 -18.93
CA LEU A 40 -3.94 11.07 -19.63
C LEU A 40 -2.86 10.31 -18.83
N PRO A 41 -1.71 10.93 -18.42
CA PRO A 41 -0.69 10.22 -17.66
C PRO A 41 -1.18 9.81 -16.27
N LEU A 42 -2.04 10.62 -15.64
CA LEU A 42 -2.65 10.26 -14.36
C LEU A 42 -3.46 8.98 -14.51
N THR A 43 -4.31 8.88 -15.53
CA THR A 43 -5.11 7.68 -15.80
C THR A 43 -4.22 6.46 -16.04
N LEU A 44 -3.16 6.60 -16.84
CA LEU A 44 -2.20 5.51 -17.10
C LEU A 44 -1.53 5.01 -15.81
N VAL A 45 -1.06 5.91 -14.95
CA VAL A 45 -0.47 5.55 -13.65
C VAL A 45 -1.50 4.87 -12.75
N THR A 46 -2.74 5.37 -12.73
CA THR A 46 -3.80 4.74 -11.93
C THR A 46 -4.10 3.33 -12.41
N LEU A 47 -4.23 3.11 -13.73
CA LEU A 47 -4.44 1.78 -14.32
C LEU A 47 -3.30 0.83 -13.95
N GLY A 48 -2.04 1.27 -14.02
CA GLY A 48 -0.89 0.45 -13.63
C GLY A 48 -0.88 0.06 -12.14
N LYS A 49 -1.50 0.87 -11.27
CA LYS A 49 -1.66 0.56 -9.85
C LYS A 49 -2.91 -0.26 -9.54
N LEU A 50 -3.88 -0.34 -10.46
CA LEU A 50 -5.10 -1.09 -10.22
C LEU A 50 -4.83 -2.57 -9.99
N ASP A 51 -3.84 -3.15 -10.67
CA ASP A 51 -3.50 -4.57 -10.53
C ASP A 51 -3.01 -4.89 -9.10
N GLU A 52 -2.15 -4.05 -8.53
CA GLU A 52 -1.66 -4.18 -7.16
C GLU A 52 -2.81 -4.01 -6.14
N VAL A 53 -3.65 -3.00 -6.34
CA VAL A 53 -4.80 -2.75 -5.46
C VAL A 53 -5.81 -3.89 -5.56
N ALA A 54 -6.05 -4.42 -6.76
CA ALA A 54 -6.94 -5.55 -6.99
C ALA A 54 -6.40 -6.83 -6.33
N GLU A 55 -5.10 -7.09 -6.39
CA GLU A 55 -4.49 -8.23 -5.70
C GLU A 55 -4.62 -8.10 -4.17
N VAL A 56 -4.45 -6.91 -3.60
CA VAL A 56 -4.60 -6.72 -2.16
C VAL A 56 -6.07 -6.78 -1.70
N THR A 57 -7.00 -6.22 -2.48
CA THR A 57 -8.42 -6.13 -2.08
C THR A 57 -9.25 -7.36 -2.44
N LEU A 58 -8.95 -8.01 -3.57
CA LEU A 58 -9.70 -9.16 -4.11
C LEU A 58 -8.85 -10.42 -4.26
N GLY A 59 -7.53 -10.32 -4.10
CA GLY A 59 -6.64 -11.46 -4.27
C GLY A 59 -6.77 -12.50 -3.15
N PRO A 60 -6.15 -13.67 -3.35
CA PRO A 60 -6.20 -14.76 -2.38
C PRO A 60 -5.57 -14.32 -1.06
N ARG A 61 -6.12 -14.82 0.06
CA ARG A 61 -5.54 -14.57 1.38
C ARG A 61 -4.05 -14.96 1.37
N PRO A 62 -3.19 -14.17 2.04
CA PRO A 62 -1.77 -14.44 2.11
C PRO A 62 -1.55 -15.86 2.63
N LYS A 63 -0.95 -16.72 1.81
CA LYS A 63 -0.52 -18.05 2.25
C LYS A 63 0.74 -17.86 3.07
N ARG A 64 0.71 -18.27 4.35
CA ARG A 64 1.93 -18.33 5.17
C ARG A 64 2.98 -19.16 4.43
N LEU A 65 4.13 -18.54 4.17
CA LEU A 65 5.28 -19.20 3.55
C LEU A 65 5.85 -20.30 4.45
N TRP A 66 5.67 -20.16 5.77
CA TRP A 66 6.04 -21.15 6.77
C TRP A 66 4.79 -21.63 7.52
N ARG A 67 4.45 -22.91 7.38
CA ARG A 67 3.41 -23.56 8.21
C ARG A 67 4.10 -24.27 9.35
N ALA A 68 3.52 -24.19 10.54
CA ALA A 68 4.03 -24.92 11.71
C ALA A 68 4.03 -26.45 11.47
N GLU A 69 3.18 -26.91 10.56
CA GLU A 69 3.08 -28.31 10.08
C GLU A 69 4.32 -28.79 9.31
N ASP A 70 5.07 -27.87 8.68
CA ASP A 70 6.28 -28.17 7.90
C ASP A 70 7.54 -28.25 8.79
N ALA A 71 7.41 -27.93 10.08
CA ALA A 71 8.53 -28.00 11.02
C ALA A 71 8.86 -29.48 11.30
N PRO A 72 10.12 -29.92 11.11
CA PRO A 72 10.50 -31.29 11.44
C PRO A 72 10.26 -31.54 12.93
N THR A 73 9.41 -32.51 13.27
CA THR A 73 9.06 -32.83 14.66
C THR A 73 10.24 -33.41 15.45
N ASP A 74 11.25 -33.93 14.76
CA ASP A 74 12.38 -34.70 15.33
C ASP A 74 13.77 -34.11 15.01
N ALA A 75 13.84 -32.90 14.43
CA ALA A 75 15.13 -32.24 14.19
C ALA A 75 15.52 -31.32 15.36
N PRO A 76 16.81 -31.25 15.73
CA PRO A 76 17.26 -30.22 16.66
C PRO A 76 16.91 -28.84 16.11
N LEU A 77 16.32 -28.00 16.96
CA LEU A 77 15.96 -26.64 16.56
C LEU A 77 17.24 -25.87 16.18
N PRO A 78 17.26 -25.19 15.01
CA PRO A 78 18.42 -24.42 14.60
C PRO A 78 18.63 -23.20 15.50
N LYS A 79 19.87 -22.76 15.68
CA LYS A 79 20.11 -21.47 16.33
C LYS A 79 19.52 -20.33 15.49
N VAL A 80 18.71 -19.47 16.10
CA VAL A 80 18.08 -18.31 15.41
C VAL A 80 18.72 -17.00 15.85
N SER A 81 19.11 -16.15 14.89
CA SER A 81 19.62 -14.80 15.17
C SER A 81 18.57 -13.76 14.76
N ILE A 82 18.04 -13.03 15.74
CA ILE A 82 17.04 -11.97 15.54
C ILE A 82 17.76 -10.63 15.50
N GLN A 83 17.73 -9.96 14.36
CA GLN A 83 18.36 -8.65 14.18
C GLN A 83 17.32 -7.54 14.33
N ILE A 84 17.57 -6.61 15.25
CA ILE A 84 16.71 -5.45 15.51
C ILE A 84 17.50 -4.20 15.11
N PRO A 85 17.30 -3.69 13.88
CA PRO A 85 17.88 -2.41 13.48
C PRO A 85 17.11 -1.27 14.15
N ALA A 86 17.82 -0.36 14.80
CA ALA A 86 17.25 0.77 15.52
C ALA A 86 17.86 2.11 15.06
N TYR A 87 17.00 3.08 14.71
CA TYR A 87 17.43 4.45 14.38
C TYR A 87 16.60 5.52 15.10
N ARG A 88 17.15 6.09 16.17
CA ARG A 88 16.53 7.15 17.00
C ARG A 88 15.11 6.80 17.49
N GLU A 89 14.87 5.54 17.80
CA GLU A 89 13.62 5.07 18.39
C GLU A 89 13.48 5.54 19.84
N ASN A 90 12.23 5.65 20.32
CA ASN A 90 11.97 5.88 21.73
C ASN A 90 12.51 4.69 22.55
N PRO A 91 13.34 4.91 23.59
CA PRO A 91 13.86 3.85 24.45
C PRO A 91 12.79 2.90 25.01
N GLU A 92 11.61 3.41 25.35
CA GLU A 92 10.51 2.59 25.89
C GLU A 92 10.04 1.54 24.87
N MET A 93 9.99 1.93 23.59
CA MET A 93 9.55 1.06 22.49
C MET A 93 10.59 -0.03 22.20
N LEU A 94 11.88 0.32 22.26
CA LEU A 94 12.96 -0.66 22.11
C LEU A 94 12.98 -1.67 23.27
N ILE A 95 12.73 -1.21 24.50
CA ILE A 95 12.59 -2.07 25.68
C ILE A 95 11.40 -3.04 25.52
N GLU A 96 10.25 -2.56 25.06
CA GLU A 96 9.08 -3.40 24.82
C GLU A 96 9.37 -4.47 23.77
N THR A 97 10.08 -4.10 22.70
CA THR A 97 10.52 -5.04 21.65
C THR A 97 11.44 -6.12 22.21
N LEU A 98 12.43 -5.74 23.02
CA LEU A 98 13.35 -6.69 23.64
C LEU A 98 12.65 -7.60 24.66
N ASN A 99 11.70 -7.07 25.43
CA ASN A 99 10.88 -7.87 26.35
C ASN A 99 10.02 -8.88 25.59
N SER A 100 9.49 -8.50 24.41
CA SER A 100 8.78 -9.44 23.53
C SER A 100 9.71 -10.54 23.02
N CYS A 101 10.95 -10.23 22.66
CA CYS A 101 11.93 -11.24 22.26
C CYS A 101 12.29 -12.17 23.43
N ALA A 102 12.41 -11.65 24.65
CA ALA A 102 12.68 -12.45 25.83
C ALA A 102 11.53 -13.42 26.18
N GLY A 103 10.30 -13.12 25.74
CA GLY A 103 9.13 -13.99 25.91
C GLY A 103 8.94 -15.06 24.83
N LEU A 104 9.88 -15.23 23.90
CA LEU A 104 9.81 -16.26 22.86
C LEU A 104 9.98 -17.66 23.46
N ASP A 105 9.06 -18.57 23.12
CA ASP A 105 9.18 -20.00 23.41
C ASP A 105 10.12 -20.67 22.38
N TYR A 106 11.40 -20.32 22.44
CA TYR A 106 12.45 -20.87 21.58
C TYR A 106 13.74 -21.13 22.37
N PRO A 107 14.32 -22.34 22.29
CA PRO A 107 15.41 -22.74 23.18
C PRO A 107 16.78 -22.12 22.85
N ASP A 108 17.07 -21.84 21.58
CA ASP A 108 18.41 -21.36 21.14
C ASP A 108 18.28 -20.19 20.16
N PHE A 109 18.19 -18.98 20.70
CA PHE A 109 18.20 -17.75 19.90
C PHE A 109 19.10 -16.67 20.49
N GLU A 110 19.56 -15.77 19.63
CA GLU A 110 20.29 -14.57 19.99
C GLU A 110 19.56 -13.34 19.44
N VAL A 111 19.66 -12.21 20.15
CA VAL A 111 19.10 -10.93 19.72
C VAL A 111 20.24 -9.94 19.52
N VAL A 112 20.38 -9.42 18.30
CA VAL A 112 21.42 -8.47 17.92
C VAL A 112 20.77 -7.12 17.62
N VAL A 113 20.97 -6.16 18.52
CA VAL A 113 20.46 -4.79 18.34
C VAL A 113 21.51 -3.95 17.63
N ILE A 114 21.15 -3.39 16.47
CA ILE A 114 22.04 -2.56 15.66
C ILE A 114 21.55 -1.12 15.79
N ILE A 115 22.16 -0.36 16.70
CA ILE A 115 21.79 1.03 16.95
C ILE A 115 22.69 1.94 16.12
N ASN A 116 22.07 2.73 15.23
CA ASN A 116 22.76 3.81 14.55
C ASN A 116 22.40 5.16 15.22
N ASN A 117 23.34 5.71 16.00
CA ASN A 117 23.21 6.98 16.71
C ASN A 117 23.84 8.17 15.98
N THR A 118 24.02 8.10 14.66
CA THR A 118 24.48 9.29 13.89
C THR A 118 23.50 10.45 14.05
#